data_AF-V6TIH4-F1
#
_entry.id   AF-V6TIH4-F1
#
_cell.length_a   1.000
_cell.length_b   1.000
_cell.length_c   1.000
_cell.angle_alpha   90.00
_cell.angle_beta   90.00
_cell.angle_gamma   90.00
#
_symmetry.space_group_name_H-M   'P 1'
#
loop_
_entity.id
_entity.type
_entity.pdbx_description
1 polymer ?
#
loop_
_entity_poly.entity_id
_entity_poly.type
_entity_poly.pdbx_seq_one_letter_code
_entity_poly.pdbx_strand_id
1 'polypeptide(L)' 'MDTRIDQATIKYLTEAVGEQLSNAFAEAICRKPKDAIEFIGNYLVEASKEFEAHLS' A
#
# COMPACT_ATOMS: atom_id res chain seq x y z
N MET A 1 -7.35 -25.27 -3.28
CA MET A 1 -6.01 -24.68 -3.06
C MET A 1 -5.89 -24.40 -1.57
N ASP A 2 -4.87 -24.92 -0.91
CA ASP A 2 -4.60 -24.68 0.51
C ASP A 2 -3.95 -23.29 0.64
N THR A 3 -4.75 -22.25 0.91
CA THR A 3 -4.30 -20.85 0.97
C THR A 3 -3.73 -20.49 2.34
N ARG A 4 -2.90 -21.35 2.92
CA ARG A 4 -2.16 -21.03 4.13
C ARG A 4 -1.00 -20.10 3.76
N ILE A 5 -1.28 -18.81 3.76
CA ILE A 5 -0.24 -17.78 3.69
C ILE A 5 0.64 -17.96 4.93
N ASP A 6 1.94 -18.15 4.70
CA ASP A 6 2.89 -18.38 5.77
C ASP A 6 3.15 -17.06 6.54
N GLN A 7 3.49 -17.17 7.83
CA GLN A 7 3.72 -16.00 8.69
C GLN A 7 4.88 -15.12 8.23
N ALA A 8 5.91 -15.69 7.58
CA ALA A 8 7.00 -14.93 6.99
C ALA A 8 6.51 -14.08 5.81
N THR A 9 5.64 -14.62 4.96
CA THR A 9 4.99 -13.84 3.87
C THR A 9 4.14 -12.71 4.44
N ILE A 10 3.34 -12.95 5.48
CA ILE A 10 2.54 -11.89 6.13
C ILE A 10 3.45 -10.79 6.67
N LYS A 11 4.52 -11.17 7.38
CA LYS A 11 5.48 -10.24 7.97
C LYS A 11 6.16 -9.40 6.88
N TYR A 12 6.67 -10.04 5.84
CA TYR A 12 7.31 -9.35 4.72
C TYR A 12 6.37 -8.33 4.07
N LEU A 13 5.13 -8.72 3.76
CA LEU A 13 4.18 -7.81 3.14
C LEU A 13 3.79 -6.66 4.07
N THR A 14 3.65 -6.94 5.37
CA THR A 14 3.34 -5.90 6.37
C THR A 14 4.46 -4.87 6.46
N GLU A 15 5.72 -5.32 6.49
CA GLU A 15 6.90 -4.44 6.57
C GLU A 15 7.15 -3.69 5.25
N ALA A 16 6.94 -4.34 4.10
CA ALA A 16 7.25 -3.76 2.80
C ALA A 16 6.22 -2.72 2.33
N VAL A 17 4.92 -2.95 2.56
CA VAL A 17 3.84 -2.13 1.97
C VAL A 17 2.68 -1.82 2.93
N GLY A 18 2.68 -2.38 4.14
CA GLY A 18 1.52 -2.32 5.03
C GLY A 18 1.14 -0.90 5.47
N GLU A 19 2.13 -0.05 5.75
CA GLU A 19 1.92 1.33 6.15
C GLU A 19 1.35 2.18 5.01
N GLN A 20 1.99 2.14 3.85
CA GLN A 20 1.61 2.92 2.67
C GLN A 20 0.21 2.52 2.19
N LEU A 21 -0.11 1.22 2.23
CA LEU A 21 -1.43 0.72 1.87
C LEU A 21 -2.50 1.15 2.88
N SER A 22 -2.19 1.14 4.18
CA SER A 22 -3.11 1.63 5.22
C SER A 22 -3.41 3.13 5.05
N ASN A 23 -2.39 3.93 4.76
CA ASN A 23 -2.54 5.36 4.50
C ASN A 23 -3.35 5.64 3.23
N ALA A 24 -3.08 4.89 2.15
CA ALA A 24 -3.83 4.99 0.91
C ALA A 24 -5.33 4.67 1.11
N PHE A 25 -5.64 3.64 1.91
CA PHE A 25 -7.01 3.31 2.27
C PHE A 25 -7.67 4.41 3.10
N ALA A 26 -6.97 4.96 4.09
CA ALA A 26 -7.50 6.05 4.92
C ALA A 26 -7.85 7.28 4.06
N GLU A 27 -6.96 7.67 3.15
CA GLU A 27 -7.20 8.77 2.21
C GLU A 27 -8.37 8.48 1.25
N ALA A 28 -8.46 7.26 0.72
CA ALA A 28 -9.57 6.86 -0.15
C ALA A 28 -10.93 6.94 0.58
N ILE A 29 -10.98 6.50 1.85
CA ILE A 29 -12.20 6.59 2.68
C ILE A 29 -12.59 8.06 2.92
N CYS A 30 -11.61 8.91 3.24
CA CYS A 30 -11.84 10.33 3.51
C CYS A 30 -12.30 11.09 2.27
N ARG A 31 -11.64 10.87 1.13
CA ARG A 31 -11.86 11.64 -0.11
C ARG A 31 -12.99 11.10 -0.97
N LYS A 32 -13.36 9.83 -0.79
CA LYS A 32 -14.41 9.13 -1.56
C LYS A 32 -14.23 9.32 -3.08
N PRO A 33 -13.07 8.95 -3.64
CA PRO A 33 -12.82 9.07 -5.07
C PRO A 33 -13.83 8.24 -5.86
N LYS A 34 -14.16 8.68 -7.08
CA LYS A 34 -15.07 7.97 -7.97
C LYS A 34 -14.54 6.58 -8.36
N ASP A 35 -13.21 6.46 -8.48
CA ASP A 35 -12.50 5.20 -8.66
C ASP A 35 -11.48 5.03 -7.52
N ALA A 36 -11.78 4.14 -6.58
CA ALA A 36 -10.92 3.90 -5.43
C ALA A 36 -9.67 3.10 -5.79
N ILE A 37 -9.75 2.22 -6.79
CA ILE A 37 -8.62 1.37 -7.19
C ILE A 37 -7.57 2.23 -7.89
N GLU A 38 -7.99 3.06 -8.84
CA GLU A 38 -7.11 4.01 -9.53
C GLU A 38 -6.47 4.99 -8.54
N PHE A 39 -7.26 5.53 -7.60
CA PHE A 39 -6.75 6.44 -6.57
C PHE A 39 -5.67 5.80 -5.70
N ILE A 40 -5.93 4.60 -5.16
CA ILE A 40 -4.97 3.88 -4.30
C ILE A 40 -3.71 3.52 -5.10
N GLY A 41 -3.85 3.05 -6.34
CA GLY A 41 -2.71 2.74 -7.20
C GLY A 41 -1.80 3.95 -7.42
N ASN A 42 -2.38 5.11 -7.75
CA ASN A 42 -1.63 6.35 -7.93
C ASN A 42 -0.97 6.82 -6.62
N TYR A 43 -1.68 6.72 -5.49
CA TYR A 43 -1.12 7.07 -4.17
C TYR A 43 0.13 6.24 -3.86
N LEU A 44 0.07 4.92 -4.08
CA LEU A 44 1.19 4.01 -3.81
C LEU A 44 2.40 4.28 -4.73
N VAL A 45 2.16 4.63 -5.99
CA VAL A 45 3.23 5.02 -6.93
C VAL A 45 3.93 6.31 -6.49
N GLU A 46 3.20 7.30 -5.99
CA GLU A 46 3.83 8.51 -5.47
C GLU A 46 4.58 8.25 -4.16
N ALA A 47 3.99 7.47 -3.25
CA ALA A 47 4.65 7.08 -2.00
C ALA A 47 5.95 6.28 -2.23
N SER A 48 6.01 5.44 -3.29
CA SER A 48 7.23 4.69 -3.62
C SER A 48 8.35 5.60 -4.12
N LYS A 49 8.02 6.64 -4.91
CA LYS A 49 9.02 7.63 -5.37
C LYS A 49 9.62 8.41 -4.21
N GLU A 50 8.79 8.80 -3.24
CA GLU A 50 9.26 9.47 -2.04
C GLU A 50 10.22 8.57 -1.26
N PHE A 51 9.89 7.29 -1.10
CA PHE A 51 10.77 6.33 -0.42
C PHE A 51 12.13 6.19 -1.13
N GLU A 52 12.15 6.05 -2.46
CA GLU A 52 13.38 5.96 -3.25
C GLU A 52 14.26 7.22 -3.12
N ALA A 53 13.65 8.41 -3.07
CA ALA A 53 14.37 9.67 -2.91
C ALA A 53 15.04 9.82 -1.53
N HIS A 54 14.54 9.14 -0.49
CA HIS A 54 15.16 9.15 0.85
C HIS A 54 16.32 8.15 1.00
N LEU A 55 16.55 7.29 0.01
CA LEU A 55 17.64 6.32 -0.01
C LEU A 55 18.89 6.78 -0.80
N SER A 56 18.78 7.91 -1.51
CA SER A 56 19.82 8.52 -2.36
C SER A 56 20.48 9.74 -1.72
#